data_AF-A0A960H549-F1
#
_entry.id   AF-A0A960H549-F1
#
_cell.length_a   1.000
_cell.length_b   1.000
_cell.length_c   1.000
_cell.angle_alpha   90.00
_cell.angle_beta   90.00
_cell.angle_gamma   90.00
#
_symmetry.space_group_name_H-M   'P 1'
#
loop_
_entity.id
_entity.type
_entity.pdbx_description
1 polymer ?
#
loop_
_entity_poly.entity_id
_entity_poly.type
_entity_poly.pdbx_seq_one_letter_code
_entity_poly.pdbx_strand_id
1 'polypeptide(L)'
;RLAAAGLGPVDGQVLRDEGYAVFAAMSAEAFRQPEGVVEDYRAWARPWGFGPEQITVATDVWAGENDQLVKVGWESELARRIPGATLHVRPGGHFLAHLHYPEIFERLTG
;
A
#
# COMPACT_ATOMS: atom_id res chain seq x y z
N ARG A 1 -18.58 -1.16 7.19
CA ARG A 1 -18.28 0.17 6.64
C ARG A 1 -16.83 0.48 6.99
N LEU A 2 -15.87 0.24 6.09
CA LEU A 2 -14.58 0.94 6.16
C LEU A 2 -14.94 2.41 5.89
N ALA A 3 -15.16 3.17 6.94
CA ALA A 3 -15.52 4.57 6.80
C ALA A 3 -14.24 5.34 6.50
N ALA A 4 -14.28 6.23 5.51
CA ALA A 4 -13.22 7.21 5.24
C ALA A 4 -12.81 8.02 6.49
N ALA A 5 -13.64 8.01 7.54
CA ALA A 5 -13.35 8.57 8.85
C ALA A 5 -12.21 7.87 9.63
N GLY A 6 -11.79 6.68 9.22
CA GLY A 6 -10.64 5.97 9.80
C GLY A 6 -9.30 6.30 9.13
N LEU A 7 -9.31 7.14 8.10
CA LEU A 7 -8.12 7.53 7.36
C LEU A 7 -7.59 8.86 7.90
N GLY A 8 -6.28 8.95 8.11
CA GLY A 8 -5.62 10.17 8.56
C GLY A 8 -5.85 11.35 7.60
N PRO A 9 -5.53 12.58 8.02
CA PRO A 9 -5.82 13.79 7.23
C PRO A 9 -5.19 13.78 5.83
N VAL A 10 -4.03 13.11 5.66
CA VAL A 10 -3.32 12.99 4.39
C VAL A 10 -4.07 12.09 3.40
N ASP A 11 -4.48 10.89 3.82
CA ASP A 11 -5.27 9.98 2.98
C ASP A 11 -6.68 10.53 2.70
N GLY A 12 -7.26 11.22 3.69
CA GLY A 12 -8.52 11.93 3.49
C GLY A 12 -8.43 13.02 2.42
N GLN A 13 -7.26 13.64 2.22
CA GLN A 13 -7.06 14.61 1.14
C GLN A 13 -7.03 13.92 -0.23
N VAL A 14 -6.34 12.79 -0.37
CA VAL A 14 -6.34 11.99 -1.61
C VAL A 14 -7.77 11.64 -2.02
N LEU A 15 -8.59 11.15 -1.08
CA LEU A 15 -9.99 10.82 -1.38
C LEU A 15 -10.85 12.03 -1.78
N ARG A 16 -10.55 13.22 -1.27
CA ARG A 16 -11.22 14.45 -1.70
C ARG A 16 -10.87 14.80 -3.13
N ASP A 17 -9.58 14.75 -3.46
CA ASP A 17 -9.05 15.16 -4.75
C ASP A 17 -9.46 14.20 -5.87
N GLU A 18 -9.49 12.89 -5.59
CA GLU A 18 -9.95 11.88 -6.55
C GLU A 18 -11.48 11.75 -6.61
N GLY A 19 -12.17 12.28 -5.59
CA GLY A 19 -13.62 12.29 -5.51
C GLY A 19 -14.19 11.10 -4.75
N TYR A 20 -14.91 11.40 -3.66
CA TYR A 20 -15.54 10.39 -2.81
C TYR A 20 -16.50 9.45 -3.55
N ALA A 21 -17.17 9.94 -4.60
CA ALA A 21 -18.08 9.10 -5.39
C ALA A 21 -17.32 8.00 -6.15
N VAL A 22 -16.14 8.30 -6.68
CA VAL A 22 -15.27 7.33 -7.35
C VAL A 22 -14.81 6.28 -6.35
N PHE A 23 -14.29 6.72 -5.20
CA PHE A 23 -13.86 5.80 -4.14
C PHE A 23 -15.02 4.91 -3.64
N ALA A 24 -16.22 5.48 -3.47
CA ALA A 24 -17.40 4.73 -3.06
C ALA A 24 -17.83 3.69 -4.10
N ALA A 25 -17.82 4.05 -5.39
CA ALA A 25 -18.16 3.13 -6.48
C ALA A 25 -17.13 1.99 -6.60
N MET A 26 -15.83 2.32 -6.55
CA MET A 26 -14.75 1.33 -6.54
C MET A 26 -14.86 0.39 -5.34
N SER A 27 -15.10 0.94 -4.14
CA SER A 27 -15.31 0.12 -2.94
C SER A 27 -16.53 -0.79 -3.08
N ALA A 28 -17.64 -0.27 -3.62
CA ALA A 28 -18.85 -1.07 -3.83
C ALA A 28 -18.59 -2.24 -4.79
N GLU A 29 -17.83 -2.02 -5.87
CA GLU A 29 -17.44 -3.10 -6.79
C GLU A 29 -16.48 -4.09 -6.13
N ALA A 30 -15.46 -3.62 -5.41
CA ALA A 30 -14.51 -4.48 -4.70
C ALA A 30 -15.21 -5.43 -3.71
N PHE A 31 -16.30 -4.98 -3.07
CA PHE A 31 -17.10 -5.78 -2.15
C PHE A 31 -18.29 -6.48 -2.80
N ARG A 32 -18.47 -6.40 -4.13
CA ARG A 32 -19.56 -7.09 -4.83
C ARG A 32 -19.44 -8.62 -4.70
N GLN A 33 -18.21 -9.12 -4.58
CA GLN A 33 -17.89 -10.53 -4.30
C GLN A 33 -16.97 -10.60 -3.06
N PRO A 34 -17.53 -10.56 -1.84
CA PRO A 34 -16.75 -10.39 -0.61
C PRO A 34 -15.78 -11.54 -0.32
N GLU A 35 -15.98 -12.71 -0.93
CA GLU A 35 -15.09 -13.86 -0.82
C GLU A 35 -13.67 -13.53 -1.29
N GLY A 36 -13.51 -12.64 -2.28
CA GLY A 36 -12.21 -12.18 -2.77
C GLY A 36 -11.42 -11.48 -1.68
N VAL A 37 -12.01 -10.47 -1.03
CA VAL A 37 -11.35 -9.73 0.07
C VAL A 37 -11.05 -10.66 1.25
N VAL A 38 -11.95 -11.60 1.57
CA VAL A 38 -11.68 -12.60 2.63
C VAL A 38 -10.46 -13.45 2.28
N GLU A 39 -10.32 -13.86 1.02
CA GLU A 39 -9.18 -14.63 0.58
C GLU A 39 -7.88 -13.81 0.56
N ASP A 40 -7.92 -12.52 0.23
CA ASP A 40 -6.76 -11.63 0.34
C ASP A 40 -6.19 -11.60 1.76
N TYR A 41 -7.06 -11.44 2.78
CA TYR A 41 -6.63 -11.47 4.19
C TYR A 41 -6.09 -12.85 4.60
N ARG A 42 -6.64 -13.94 4.07
CA ARG A 42 -6.13 -15.29 4.33
C ARG A 42 -4.77 -15.49 3.67
N ALA A 43 -4.59 -15.04 2.43
CA ALA A 43 -3.31 -15.09 1.73
C ALA A 43 -2.24 -14.28 2.47
N TRP A 44 -2.61 -13.10 3.00
CA TRP A 44 -1.71 -12.29 3.82
C TRP A 44 -1.25 -13.03 5.09
N ALA A 45 -2.15 -13.76 5.77
CA ALA A 45 -1.83 -14.43 7.04
C ALA A 45 -1.19 -15.82 6.88
N ARG A 46 -1.33 -16.48 5.72
CA ARG A 46 -0.78 -17.82 5.47
C ARG A 46 0.72 -17.77 5.19
N PRO A 47 1.47 -18.87 5.40
CA PRO A 47 2.84 -18.96 4.91
C PRO A 47 2.90 -18.83 3.39
N TRP A 48 3.77 -17.93 2.88
CA TRP A 48 3.91 -17.68 1.44
C TRP A 48 4.78 -18.71 0.72
N GLY A 49 5.40 -19.64 1.44
CA GLY A 49 6.36 -20.59 0.88
C GLY A 49 7.75 -20.01 0.63
N PHE A 50 7.95 -18.71 0.87
CA PHE A 50 9.24 -18.04 0.88
C PHE A 50 9.23 -16.87 1.91
N GLY A 51 10.42 -16.50 2.38
CA GLY A 51 10.65 -15.29 3.17
C GLY A 51 11.17 -14.13 2.29
N PRO A 52 11.04 -12.87 2.74
CA PRO A 52 11.61 -11.70 2.06
C PRO A 52 13.11 -11.85 1.75
N GLU A 53 13.85 -12.59 2.57
CA GLU A 53 15.27 -12.88 2.39
C GLU A 53 15.58 -13.66 1.11
N GLN A 54 14.57 -14.34 0.54
CA GLN A 54 14.70 -15.16 -0.66
C GLN A 54 14.41 -14.38 -1.94
N ILE A 55 14.05 -13.10 -1.85
CA ILE A 55 13.83 -12.23 -3.02
C ILE A 55 15.20 -11.81 -3.57
N THR A 56 15.44 -12.13 -4.85
CA THR A 56 16.75 -11.87 -5.51
C THR A 56 16.69 -10.84 -6.63
N VAL A 57 15.52 -10.28 -6.91
CA VAL A 57 15.32 -9.25 -7.93
C VAL A 57 15.42 -7.86 -7.30
N ALA A 58 15.79 -6.86 -8.11
CA ALA A 58 15.76 -5.46 -7.67
C ALA A 58 14.37 -5.14 -7.12
N THR A 59 14.33 -4.58 -5.91
CA THR A 59 13.09 -4.37 -5.16
C THR A 59 13.09 -2.98 -4.55
N ASP A 60 12.00 -2.25 -4.77
CA ASP A 60 11.70 -1.00 -4.09
C ASP A 60 10.60 -1.22 -3.05
N VAL A 61 10.80 -0.67 -1.86
CA VAL A 61 9.77 -0.60 -0.81
C VAL A 61 9.36 0.86 -0.67
N TRP A 62 8.07 1.16 -0.85
CA TRP A 62 7.53 2.52 -0.77
C TRP A 62 6.64 2.67 0.45
N ALA A 63 6.79 3.76 1.19
CA ALA A 63 5.98 4.04 2.38
C ALA A 63 5.68 5.53 2.54
N GLY A 64 4.46 5.82 2.99
CA GLY A 64 4.02 7.17 3.32
C GLY A 64 4.44 7.52 4.74
N GLU A 65 5.04 8.69 4.93
CA GLU A 65 5.47 9.18 6.26
C GLU A 65 4.35 9.20 7.32
N ASN A 66 3.09 9.29 6.86
CA ASN A 66 1.91 9.43 7.70
C ASN A 66 0.91 8.28 7.47
N ASP A 67 1.37 7.10 7.03
CA ASP A 67 0.52 5.91 6.98
C ASP A 67 0.04 5.55 8.40
N GLN A 68 -1.28 5.50 8.59
CA GLN A 68 -1.92 5.15 9.87
C GLN A 68 -2.58 3.77 9.85
N LEU A 69 -2.55 3.07 8.72
CA LEU A 69 -3.10 1.72 8.56
C LEU A 69 -2.02 0.64 8.73
N VAL A 70 -0.78 0.93 8.35
CA VAL A 70 0.36 0.05 8.58
C VAL A 70 1.15 0.55 9.79
N LYS A 71 1.54 -0.38 10.68
CA LYS A 71 2.34 0.00 11.86
C LYS A 71 3.71 0.54 11.41
N VAL A 72 4.05 1.72 11.91
CA VAL A 72 5.36 2.38 11.68
C VAL A 72 6.51 1.41 11.97
N GLY A 73 7.50 1.39 11.08
CA GLY A 73 8.69 0.56 11.14
C GLY A 73 8.59 -0.73 10.30
N TRP A 74 7.38 -1.10 9.86
CA TRP A 74 7.22 -2.26 8.97
C TRP A 74 7.89 -2.07 7.61
N GLU A 75 7.83 -0.86 7.06
CA GLU A 75 8.51 -0.50 5.83
C GLU A 75 10.03 -0.68 5.94
N SER A 76 10.60 -0.22 7.05
CA SER A 76 12.03 -0.35 7.34
C SER A 76 12.42 -1.81 7.55
N GLU A 77 11.61 -2.57 8.29
CA GLU A 77 11.86 -3.99 8.54
C GLU A 77 11.76 -4.83 7.25
N LEU A 78 10.76 -4.57 6.41
CA LEU A 78 10.61 -5.27 5.14
C LEU A 78 11.80 -5.00 4.22
N ALA A 79 12.18 -3.73 4.04
CA ALA A 79 13.34 -3.36 3.22
C ALA A 79 14.64 -3.96 3.75
N ARG A 80 14.82 -4.01 5.08
CA ARG A 80 16.00 -4.63 5.72
C ARG A 80 16.10 -6.13 5.44
N ARG A 81 14.97 -6.84 5.35
CA ARG A 81 14.94 -8.29 5.13
C ARG A 81 15.16 -8.68 3.66
N ILE A 82 14.86 -7.79 2.72
CA ILE A 82 15.03 -8.06 1.28
C ILE A 82 16.45 -7.68 0.84
N PRO A 83 17.28 -8.62 0.34
CA PRO A 83 18.63 -8.33 -0.10
C PRO A 83 18.65 -7.26 -1.20
N GLY A 84 19.34 -6.15 -0.95
CA GLY A 84 19.50 -5.06 -1.91
C GLY A 84 18.24 -4.22 -2.16
N ALA A 85 17.20 -4.33 -1.33
CA ALA A 85 16.04 -3.46 -1.48
C ALA A 85 16.38 -1.99 -1.19
N THR A 86 15.71 -1.08 -1.91
CA THR A 86 15.76 0.35 -1.65
C THR A 86 14.46 0.81 -1.00
N LEU A 87 14.57 1.47 0.16
CA LEU A 87 13.42 2.04 0.85
C LEU A 87 13.20 3.49 0.41
N HIS A 88 11.99 3.81 -0.02
CA HIS A 88 11.53 5.15 -0.38
C HIS A 88 10.42 5.57 0.58
N VAL A 89 10.81 6.37 1.58
CA VAL A 89 9.85 7.08 2.42
C VAL A 89 9.54 8.41 1.76
N ARG A 90 8.26 8.72 1.55
CA ARG A 90 7.81 9.94 0.88
C ARG A 90 6.69 10.62 1.67
N PRO A 91 6.50 11.94 1.52
CA PRO A 91 5.32 12.62 2.02
C PRO A 91 4.05 11.96 1.49
N GLY A 92 3.19 11.47 2.38
CA GLY A 92 2.00 10.70 2.03
C GLY A 92 1.46 9.91 3.21
N GLY A 93 0.26 9.36 3.05
CA GLY A 93 -0.35 8.39 3.97
C GLY A 93 -0.34 6.99 3.38
N HIS A 94 -1.33 6.18 3.72
CA HIS A 94 -1.52 4.85 3.14
C HIS A 94 -1.70 4.88 1.61
N PHE A 95 -2.30 5.95 1.08
CA PHE A 95 -2.53 6.14 -0.35
C PHE A 95 -1.37 6.85 -1.06
N LEU A 96 -0.13 6.74 -0.55
CA LEU A 96 1.06 7.43 -1.11
C LEU A 96 1.19 7.28 -2.63
N ALA A 97 0.83 6.12 -3.19
CA ALA A 97 1.03 5.80 -4.60
C ALA A 97 0.32 6.81 -5.50
N HIS A 98 -0.86 7.29 -5.09
CA HIS A 98 -1.62 8.31 -5.80
C HIS A 98 -0.88 9.65 -5.92
N LEU A 99 0.04 9.93 -4.99
CA LEU A 99 0.87 11.13 -5.01
C LEU A 99 2.18 10.94 -5.79
N HIS A 100 2.64 9.70 -5.95
CA HIS A 100 3.99 9.38 -6.43
C HIS A 100 4.03 8.41 -7.63
N TYR A 101 2.89 8.13 -8.28
CA TYR A 101 2.81 7.24 -9.45
C TYR A 101 3.87 7.55 -10.53
N PRO A 102 4.11 8.81 -10.94
CA PRO A 102 5.14 9.11 -11.93
C PRO A 102 6.54 8.65 -11.50
N GLU A 103 6.93 8.92 -10.26
CA GLU A 103 8.24 8.50 -9.70
C GLU A 103 8.34 6.96 -9.62
N ILE A 104 7.28 6.31 -9.14
CA ILE A 104 7.20 4.85 -9.05
C ILE A 104 7.34 4.21 -10.44
N PHE A 105 6.62 4.71 -11.44
CA PHE A 105 6.66 4.15 -12.79
C PHE A 105 7.98 4.41 -13.51
N GLU A 106 8.58 5.59 -13.34
CA GLU A 106 9.91 5.90 -13.90
C GLU A 106 10.95 4.87 -13.42
N ARG A 107 10.91 4.53 -12.12
CA ARG A 107 11.79 3.53 -11.50
C ARG A 107 11.62 2.11 -12.06
N LEU A 108 10.43 1.76 -12.54
CA LEU A 108 10.17 0.44 -13.16
C LEU A 108 10.69 0.34 -14.60
N THR A 109 10.97 1.48 -15.25
CA THR A 109 11.38 1.54 -16.65
C THR A 109 12.88 1.82 -16.85
N GLY A 110 13.61 2.12 -15.77
CA GLY A 110 15.04 2.43 -15.77
C GLY A 110 15.96 1.24 -15.62
#